data_AF-C6LX04-F1
#
_entry.id   AF-C6LX04-F1
#
_cell.length_a   1.000
_cell.length_b   1.000
_cell.length_c   1.000
_cell.angle_alpha   90.00
_cell.angle_beta   90.00
_cell.angle_gamma   90.00
#
_symmetry.space_group_name_H-M   'P 1'
#
loop_
_entity.id
_entity.type
_entity.pdbx_description
1 polymer ?
#
loop_
_entity_poly.entity_id
_entity_poly.type
_entity_poly.pdbx_seq_one_letter_code
_entity_poly.pdbx_strand_id
1 'polypeptide(L)'
;MPRTINLGPSREGMKRITGHKTSYKLLCMAVMERDAKIRELEEKLRNKEEPDDIENAMEEALLNEQLQIANEANNCLRDTVQELLGHQRHLADQIEDLQADLIDCHQRIECLVEESNRYFSQRQEYWELYLDRGDRIEMMSKVVSELCEESEDHNIDILTEEETTCPICYDVLDRKGVRANKCVKDHGICVKCFSKMCLQSESLSCPLCRNQIRTETVLIE
;
A
#
# COMPACT_ATOMS: atom_id res chain seq x y z
N MET A 1 -47.57 -7.99 95.24
CA MET A 1 -46.89 -8.12 96.55
C MET A 1 -45.38 -8.10 96.33
N PRO A 2 -44.61 -7.39 97.17
CA PRO A 2 -43.14 -7.37 97.14
C PRO A 2 -42.56 -8.53 97.96
N ARG A 3 -41.35 -9.04 97.62
CA ARG A 3 -40.38 -9.65 98.56
C ARG A 3 -38.94 -9.51 98.01
N THR A 4 -38.18 -8.52 98.47
CA THR A 4 -37.07 -8.60 99.47
C THR A 4 -35.86 -9.45 99.05
N ILE A 5 -34.77 -8.76 98.70
CA ILE A 5 -33.40 -9.32 98.64
C ILE A 5 -32.71 -9.00 99.96
N ASN A 6 -32.17 -10.02 100.62
CA ASN A 6 -31.57 -9.94 101.95
C ASN A 6 -30.27 -9.13 101.94
N LEU A 7 -30.24 -8.07 102.77
CA LEU A 7 -29.04 -7.41 103.27
C LEU A 7 -28.80 -7.86 104.71
N GLY A 8 -27.67 -8.51 104.99
CA GLY A 8 -27.24 -8.76 106.38
C GLY A 8 -26.01 -9.69 106.48
N PRO A 9 -25.09 -9.47 107.44
CA PRO A 9 -23.69 -9.84 107.31
C PRO A 9 -23.32 -11.14 108.06
N SER A 10 -22.42 -11.96 107.50
CA SER A 10 -21.76 -13.03 108.28
C SER A 10 -20.44 -12.52 108.85
N ARG A 11 -20.42 -12.35 110.17
CA ARG A 11 -19.24 -12.07 110.99
C ARG A 11 -18.52 -13.38 111.28
N GLU A 12 -17.28 -13.52 110.84
CA GLU A 12 -16.26 -14.24 111.60
C GLU A 12 -14.87 -13.75 111.18
N GLY A 13 -14.18 -13.09 112.12
CA GLY A 13 -12.88 -12.46 111.89
C GLY A 13 -12.72 -11.03 112.43
N MET A 14 -13.72 -10.46 113.10
CA MET A 14 -13.60 -9.16 113.77
C MET A 14 -12.83 -9.33 115.10
N LYS A 15 -11.50 -9.36 115.05
CA LYS A 15 -10.68 -9.15 116.25
C LYS A 15 -10.82 -7.69 116.67
N ARG A 16 -11.37 -7.47 117.87
CA ARG A 16 -11.46 -6.16 118.52
C ARG A 16 -10.05 -5.54 118.56
N ILE A 17 -9.87 -4.41 117.89
CA ILE A 17 -8.67 -3.59 118.06
C ILE A 17 -8.87 -2.80 119.34
N THR A 18 -8.59 -3.42 120.48
CA THR A 18 -8.34 -2.73 121.73
C THR A 18 -6.83 -2.57 121.88
N GLY A 19 -6.33 -1.36 121.61
CA GLY A 19 -4.95 -1.00 121.87
C GLY A 19 -4.40 0.01 120.87
N HIS A 20 -4.21 1.26 121.31
CA HIS A 20 -3.55 2.36 120.61
C HIS A 20 -2.06 2.08 120.26
N LYS A 21 -1.77 1.09 119.40
CA LYS A 21 -0.44 0.86 118.80
C LYS A 21 -0.47 0.38 117.33
N THR A 22 -1.64 0.26 116.71
CA THR A 22 -1.80 -0.20 115.31
C THR A 22 -2.03 0.92 114.29
N SER A 23 -2.00 2.21 114.66
CA SER A 23 -2.38 3.27 113.72
C SER A 23 -1.25 3.78 112.82
N TYR A 24 -0.01 3.95 113.31
CA TYR A 24 1.01 4.62 112.51
C TYR A 24 1.69 3.72 111.47
N LYS A 25 2.13 2.52 111.86
CA LYS A 25 2.89 1.62 110.96
C LYS A 25 2.05 1.14 109.77
N LEU A 26 0.77 0.84 109.99
CA LEU A 26 -0.15 0.44 108.91
C LEU A 26 -0.47 1.62 107.97
N LEU A 27 -0.59 2.84 108.50
CA LEU A 27 -0.74 4.04 107.68
C LEU A 27 0.54 4.30 106.85
N CYS A 28 1.73 4.17 107.44
CA CYS A 28 2.99 4.33 106.71
C CYS A 28 3.13 3.29 105.59
N MET A 29 2.77 2.03 105.84
CA MET A 29 2.77 1.00 104.81
C MET A 29 1.77 1.30 103.68
N ALA A 30 0.55 1.73 104.02
CA ALA A 30 -0.45 2.11 103.03
C ALA A 30 -0.03 3.34 102.20
N VAL A 31 0.64 4.32 102.82
CA VAL A 31 1.21 5.47 102.10
C VAL A 31 2.34 5.03 101.18
N MET A 32 3.25 4.16 101.65
CA MET A 32 4.33 3.64 100.79
C MET A 32 3.82 2.80 99.61
N GLU A 33 2.80 1.96 99.83
CA GLU A 33 2.15 1.20 98.74
C GLU A 33 1.46 2.13 97.74
N ARG A 34 0.79 3.18 98.22
CA ARG A 34 0.18 4.18 97.36
C ARG A 34 1.23 4.96 96.58
N ASP A 35 2.31 5.40 97.21
CA ASP A 35 3.38 6.17 96.58
C ASP A 35 4.21 5.33 95.62
N ALA A 36 4.36 4.03 95.89
CA ALA A 36 4.92 3.07 94.93
C ALA A 36 4.01 2.92 93.71
N LYS A 37 2.69 2.83 93.93
CA LYS A 37 1.72 2.72 92.84
C LYS A 37 1.59 4.01 92.02
N ILE A 38 1.72 5.17 92.67
CA ILE A 38 1.81 6.47 91.99
C ILE A 38 3.07 6.52 91.13
N ARG A 39 4.24 6.13 91.66
CA ARG A 39 5.47 6.05 90.86
C ARG A 39 5.35 5.10 89.68
N GLU A 40 4.78 3.91 89.89
CA GLU A 40 4.55 2.94 88.82
C GLU A 40 3.62 3.51 87.73
N LEU A 41 2.57 4.24 88.11
CA LEU A 41 1.66 4.89 87.17
C LEU A 41 2.30 6.09 86.47
N GLU A 42 3.11 6.89 87.16
CA GLU A 42 3.88 8.00 86.59
C GLU A 42 4.97 7.51 85.62
N GLU A 43 5.59 6.37 85.89
CA GLU A 43 6.58 5.74 85.02
C GLU A 43 5.90 5.12 83.78
N LYS A 44 4.73 4.49 83.94
CA LYS A 44 3.89 4.07 82.80
C LYS A 44 3.34 5.24 81.98
N LEU A 45 3.11 6.40 82.59
CA LEU A 45 2.70 7.63 81.89
C LEU A 45 3.88 8.30 81.17
N ARG A 46 5.09 8.23 81.71
CA ARG A 46 6.32 8.66 81.03
C ARG A 46 6.71 7.73 79.86
N ASN A 47 6.39 6.44 79.98
CA ASN A 47 6.69 5.43 78.95
C ASN A 47 5.52 5.19 77.98
N LYS A 48 4.45 5.98 78.03
CA LYS A 48 3.51 6.06 76.91
C LYS A 48 4.21 6.86 75.82
N GLU A 49 4.52 6.18 74.72
CA GLU A 49 5.17 6.66 73.50
C GLU A 49 5.02 8.19 73.33
N GLU A 50 6.16 8.87 73.24
CA GLU A 50 6.18 10.31 73.00
C GLU A 50 5.43 10.56 71.68
N PRO A 51 4.60 11.62 71.58
CA PRO A 51 3.87 11.92 70.35
C PRO A 51 4.79 11.97 69.11
N ASP A 52 6.05 12.33 69.30
CA ASP A 52 7.09 12.35 68.27
C ASP A 52 7.44 10.94 67.73
N ASP A 53 7.34 9.87 68.53
CA ASP A 53 7.59 8.49 68.07
C ASP A 53 6.47 7.98 67.16
N ILE A 54 5.22 8.37 67.45
CA ILE A 54 4.04 8.03 66.63
C ILE A 54 4.08 8.83 65.32
N GLU A 55 4.44 10.10 65.36
CA GLU A 55 4.57 10.96 64.19
C GLU A 55 5.67 10.45 63.26
N ASN A 56 6.85 10.12 63.79
CA ASN A 56 7.95 9.52 63.02
C ASN A 56 7.57 8.16 62.39
N ALA A 57 6.86 7.29 63.12
CA ALA A 57 6.42 6.00 62.60
C ALA A 57 5.35 6.17 61.49
N MET A 58 4.48 7.16 61.60
CA MET A 58 3.51 7.50 60.55
C MET A 58 4.20 8.06 59.30
N GLU A 59 5.21 8.92 59.46
CA GLU A 59 6.00 9.44 58.34
C GLU A 59 6.77 8.32 57.61
N GLU A 60 7.37 7.38 58.35
CA GLU A 60 8.07 6.24 57.75
C GLU A 60 7.10 5.29 57.02
N ALA A 61 5.91 5.04 57.58
CA ALA A 61 4.87 4.26 56.93
C ALA A 61 4.37 4.93 55.63
N LEU A 62 4.12 6.24 55.68
CA LEU A 62 3.70 7.02 54.52
C LEU A 62 4.78 7.05 53.43
N LEU A 63 6.06 7.19 53.81
CA LEU A 63 7.17 7.16 52.88
C LEU A 63 7.31 5.78 52.21
N ASN A 64 7.15 4.70 52.98
CA ASN A 64 7.18 3.33 52.44
C ASN A 64 6.02 3.08 51.48
N GLU A 65 4.81 3.56 51.79
CA GLU A 65 3.66 3.48 50.89
C GLU A 65 3.90 4.27 49.60
N GLN A 66 4.42 5.50 49.71
CA GLN A 66 4.79 6.31 48.53
C GLN A 66 5.87 5.64 47.68
N LEU A 67 6.88 5.02 48.31
CA LEU A 67 7.93 4.29 47.61
C LEU A 67 7.37 3.04 46.91
N GLN A 68 6.44 2.34 47.54
CA GLN A 68 5.77 1.19 46.92
C GLN A 68 4.96 1.63 45.69
N ILE A 69 4.13 2.67 45.81
CA ILE A 69 3.35 3.22 44.69
C ILE A 69 4.28 3.67 43.55
N ALA A 70 5.38 4.35 43.86
CA ALA A 70 6.35 4.79 42.87
C ALA A 70 7.04 3.62 42.16
N ASN A 71 7.36 2.55 42.89
CA ASN A 71 7.95 1.33 42.32
C ASN A 71 6.96 0.59 41.42
N GLU A 72 5.71 0.45 41.85
CA GLU A 72 4.64 -0.16 41.04
C GLU A 72 4.40 0.65 39.75
N ALA A 73 4.30 1.98 39.86
CA ALA A 73 4.18 2.86 38.70
C ALA A 73 5.38 2.73 37.74
N ASN A 74 6.61 2.67 38.26
CA ASN A 74 7.80 2.49 37.44
C ASN A 74 7.85 1.12 36.74
N ASN A 75 7.38 0.06 37.40
CA ASN A 75 7.31 -1.26 36.78
C ASN A 75 6.26 -1.28 35.67
N CYS A 76 5.06 -0.75 35.92
CA CYS A 76 4.01 -0.61 34.90
C CYS A 76 4.49 0.21 33.70
N LEU A 77 5.19 1.32 33.93
CA LEU A 77 5.76 2.14 32.85
C LEU A 77 6.81 1.37 32.05
N ARG A 78 7.68 0.62 32.73
CA ARG A 78 8.73 -0.19 32.07
C ARG A 78 8.13 -1.26 31.17
N ASP A 79 7.13 -1.98 31.65
CA ASP A 79 6.44 -3.02 30.89
C ASP A 79 5.74 -2.42 29.66
N THR A 80 5.08 -1.27 29.84
CA THR A 80 4.44 -0.52 28.73
C THR A 80 5.47 -0.09 27.68
N VAL A 81 6.62 0.46 28.09
CA VAL A 81 7.68 0.88 27.16
C VAL A 81 8.23 -0.33 26.40
N GLN A 82 8.41 -1.46 27.06
CA GLN A 82 8.91 -2.68 26.42
C GLN A 82 7.91 -3.22 25.39
N GLU A 83 6.62 -3.20 25.69
CA GLU A 83 5.55 -3.57 24.76
C GLU A 83 5.53 -2.64 23.53
N LEU A 84 5.60 -1.32 23.75
CA LEU A 84 5.64 -0.33 22.67
C LEU A 84 6.88 -0.50 21.77
N LEU A 85 8.05 -0.78 22.35
CA LEU A 85 9.25 -1.08 21.56
C LEU A 85 9.10 -2.36 20.73
N GLY A 86 8.41 -3.38 21.25
CA GLY A 86 8.07 -4.58 20.51
C GLY A 86 7.16 -4.30 19.31
N HIS A 87 6.10 -3.51 19.53
CA HIS A 87 5.18 -3.08 18.47
C HIS A 87 5.89 -2.26 17.40
N GLN A 88 6.78 -1.34 17.81
CA GLN A 88 7.53 -0.51 16.87
C GLN A 88 8.44 -1.35 15.96
N ARG A 89 9.09 -2.39 16.49
CA ARG A 89 9.89 -3.31 15.67
C ARG A 89 9.03 -4.08 14.67
N HIS A 90 7.92 -4.66 15.15
CA HIS A 90 7.00 -5.38 14.28
C HIS A 90 6.44 -4.51 13.15
N LEU A 91 6.13 -3.24 13.44
CA LEU A 91 5.68 -2.28 12.43
C LEU A 91 6.81 -1.95 11.43
N ALA A 92 8.06 -1.84 11.88
CA ALA A 92 9.19 -1.62 11.00
C ALA A 92 9.39 -2.80 10.02
N ASP A 93 9.32 -4.03 10.51
CA ASP A 93 9.43 -5.24 9.68
C ASP A 93 8.31 -5.31 8.64
N GLN A 94 7.06 -5.01 9.03
CA GLN A 94 5.93 -4.93 8.10
C GLN A 94 6.10 -3.84 7.02
N ILE A 95 6.69 -2.70 7.38
CA ILE A 95 6.95 -1.62 6.43
C ILE A 95 8.02 -2.06 5.42
N GLU A 96 9.05 -2.78 5.87
CA GLU A 96 10.10 -3.32 5.00
C GLU A 96 9.54 -4.34 3.99
N ASP A 97 8.70 -5.26 4.46
CA ASP A 97 8.00 -6.23 3.59
C ASP A 97 7.12 -5.52 2.54
N LEU A 98 6.30 -4.55 2.97
CA LEU A 98 5.44 -3.78 2.07
C LEU A 98 6.23 -2.96 1.04
N GLN A 99 7.41 -2.45 1.42
CA GLN A 99 8.30 -1.76 0.49
C GLN A 99 8.88 -2.71 -0.55
N ALA A 100 9.26 -3.91 -0.16
CA ALA A 100 9.70 -4.94 -1.10
C ALA A 100 8.59 -5.32 -2.09
N ASP A 101 7.37 -5.53 -1.60
CA ASP A 101 6.19 -5.82 -2.43
C ASP A 101 5.89 -4.70 -3.43
N LEU A 102 6.02 -3.43 -3.00
CA LEU A 102 5.79 -2.27 -3.86
C LEU A 102 6.85 -2.18 -4.98
N ILE A 103 8.10 -2.51 -4.69
CA ILE A 103 9.18 -2.55 -5.70
C ILE A 103 8.91 -3.64 -6.73
N ASP A 104 8.53 -4.86 -6.30
CA ASP A 104 8.19 -5.96 -7.21
C ASP A 104 7.00 -5.60 -8.11
N CYS A 105 5.95 -5.01 -7.52
CA CYS A 105 4.79 -4.56 -8.28
C CYS A 105 5.17 -3.50 -9.33
N HIS A 106 6.07 -2.57 -8.99
CA HIS A 106 6.55 -1.55 -9.92
C HIS A 106 7.26 -2.19 -11.12
N GLN A 107 8.19 -3.11 -10.88
CA GLN A 107 8.92 -3.82 -11.94
C GLN A 107 7.97 -4.61 -12.83
N ARG A 108 6.95 -5.23 -12.25
CA ARG A 108 5.94 -5.97 -13.02
C ARG A 108 5.09 -5.07 -13.91
N ILE A 109 4.73 -3.87 -13.43
CA ILE A 109 4.03 -2.87 -14.24
C ILE A 109 4.90 -2.42 -15.41
N GLU A 110 6.18 -2.12 -15.16
CA GLU A 110 7.12 -1.73 -16.23
C GLU A 110 7.21 -2.80 -17.33
N CYS A 111 7.40 -4.07 -16.96
CA CYS A 111 7.42 -5.18 -17.91
C CYS A 111 6.13 -5.27 -18.74
N LEU A 112 4.96 -5.11 -18.11
CA LEU A 112 3.66 -5.15 -18.82
C LEU A 112 3.49 -3.97 -19.78
N VAL A 113 3.96 -2.78 -19.41
CA VAL A 113 3.95 -1.59 -20.26
C VAL A 113 4.86 -1.79 -21.48
N GLU A 114 6.07 -2.31 -21.29
CA GLU A 114 6.99 -2.63 -22.38
C GLU A 114 6.39 -3.66 -23.34
N GLU A 115 5.78 -4.72 -22.81
CA GLU A 115 5.14 -5.75 -23.64
C GLU A 115 3.95 -5.19 -24.42
N SER A 116 3.13 -4.34 -23.79
CA SER A 116 2.01 -3.65 -24.45
C SER A 116 2.48 -2.76 -25.60
N ASN A 117 3.54 -1.97 -25.37
CA ASN A 117 4.14 -1.14 -26.40
C ASN A 117 4.66 -1.99 -27.57
N ARG A 118 5.29 -3.14 -27.30
CA ARG A 118 5.74 -4.06 -28.35
C ARG A 118 4.59 -4.55 -29.23
N TYR A 119 3.48 -4.98 -28.62
CA TYR A 119 2.31 -5.42 -29.38
C TYR A 119 1.66 -4.27 -30.16
N PHE A 120 1.63 -3.07 -29.60
CA PHE A 120 1.10 -1.89 -30.29
C PHE A 120 1.93 -1.54 -31.53
N SER A 121 3.27 -1.49 -31.40
CA SER A 121 4.17 -1.22 -32.54
C SER A 121 4.04 -2.27 -33.65
N GLN A 122 4.01 -3.57 -33.30
CA GLN A 122 3.80 -4.64 -34.28
C GLN A 122 2.46 -4.52 -35.01
N ARG A 123 1.41 -4.13 -34.29
CA ARG A 123 0.08 -3.91 -34.89
C ARG A 123 0.06 -2.70 -35.81
N GLN A 124 0.79 -1.63 -35.47
CA GLN A 124 0.90 -0.45 -36.32
C GLN A 124 1.62 -0.77 -37.64
N GLU A 125 2.76 -1.46 -37.61
CA GLU A 125 3.46 -1.91 -38.81
C GLU A 125 2.57 -2.79 -39.70
N TYR A 126 1.82 -3.70 -39.06
CA TYR A 126 0.85 -4.53 -39.77
C TYR A 126 -0.27 -3.67 -40.39
N TRP A 127 -0.84 -2.73 -39.64
CA TRP A 127 -1.92 -1.87 -40.14
C TRP A 127 -1.47 -1.01 -41.32
N GLU A 128 -0.26 -0.45 -41.29
CA GLU A 128 0.33 0.31 -42.39
C GLU A 128 0.50 -0.55 -43.66
N LEU A 129 0.93 -1.82 -43.51
CA LEU A 129 1.01 -2.77 -44.64
C LEU A 129 -0.36 -3.06 -45.27
N TYR A 130 -1.42 -3.20 -44.46
CA TYR A 130 -2.78 -3.49 -44.95
C TYR A 130 -3.46 -2.26 -45.56
N LEU A 131 -3.25 -1.08 -45.01
CA LEU A 131 -3.73 0.18 -45.60
C LEU A 131 -3.10 0.41 -46.97
N ASP A 132 -1.77 0.31 -47.09
CA ASP A 132 -1.07 0.47 -48.37
C ASP A 132 -1.52 -0.57 -49.42
N ARG A 133 -1.77 -1.82 -49.00
CA ARG A 133 -2.35 -2.84 -49.89
C ARG A 133 -3.81 -2.54 -50.28
N GLY A 134 -4.61 -1.97 -49.38
CA GLY A 134 -5.98 -1.53 -49.66
C GLY A 134 -6.01 -0.46 -50.75
N ASP A 135 -5.18 0.57 -50.62
CA ASP A 135 -5.08 1.67 -51.61
C ASP A 135 -4.65 1.16 -52.98
N ARG A 136 -3.71 0.20 -53.02
CA ARG A 136 -3.27 -0.46 -54.27
C ARG A 136 -4.39 -1.27 -54.93
N ILE A 137 -5.24 -1.93 -54.15
CA ILE A 137 -6.40 -2.68 -54.67
C ILE A 137 -7.44 -1.71 -55.23
N GLU A 138 -7.73 -0.60 -54.55
CA GLU A 138 -8.68 0.40 -55.05
C GLU A 138 -8.20 1.01 -56.37
N MET A 139 -6.91 1.38 -56.45
CA MET A 139 -6.31 1.89 -57.67
C MET A 139 -6.28 0.82 -58.78
N MET A 140 -5.99 -0.45 -58.47
CA MET A 140 -6.11 -1.55 -59.42
C MET A 140 -7.55 -1.67 -59.94
N SER A 141 -8.55 -1.55 -59.06
CA SER A 141 -9.96 -1.57 -59.46
C SER A 141 -10.31 -0.43 -60.41
N LYS A 142 -9.86 0.80 -60.14
CA LYS A 142 -10.05 1.97 -61.03
C LYS A 142 -9.43 1.73 -62.40
N VAL A 143 -8.19 1.25 -62.43
CA VAL A 143 -7.47 0.96 -63.66
C VAL A 143 -8.16 -0.12 -64.49
N VAL A 144 -8.62 -1.20 -63.85
CA VAL A 144 -9.36 -2.26 -64.54
C VAL A 144 -10.68 -1.72 -65.08
N SER A 145 -11.44 -0.95 -64.29
CA SER A 145 -12.71 -0.37 -64.74
C SER A 145 -12.52 0.56 -65.95
N GLU A 146 -11.58 1.49 -65.92
CA GLU A 146 -11.32 2.43 -67.03
C GLU A 146 -10.82 1.74 -68.31
N LEU A 147 -10.20 0.57 -68.19
CA LEU A 147 -9.74 -0.22 -69.33
C LEU A 147 -10.79 -1.20 -69.84
N CYS A 148 -11.75 -1.59 -69.00
CA CYS A 148 -12.86 -2.47 -69.35
C CYS A 148 -14.14 -1.74 -69.74
N GLU A 149 -14.26 -0.43 -69.50
CA GLU A 149 -15.31 0.39 -70.10
C GLU A 149 -15.13 0.37 -71.62
N GLU A 150 -15.94 -0.46 -72.28
CA GLU A 150 -16.03 -0.56 -73.72
C GLU A 150 -16.32 0.83 -74.28
N SER A 151 -15.37 1.37 -75.05
CA SER A 151 -15.63 2.48 -75.93
C SER A 151 -16.66 2.00 -76.96
N GLU A 152 -17.94 2.26 -76.69
CA GLU A 152 -19.07 2.03 -77.60
C GLU A 152 -19.00 2.86 -78.89
N ASP A 153 -17.85 3.48 -79.21
CA ASP A 153 -17.74 4.25 -80.43
C ASP A 153 -16.38 4.13 -81.13
N HIS A 154 -16.51 3.88 -82.42
CA HIS A 154 -15.62 4.20 -83.53
C HIS A 154 -14.73 3.07 -84.08
N ASN A 155 -15.22 2.53 -85.22
CA ASN A 155 -14.41 2.36 -86.43
C ASN A 155 -13.31 3.43 -86.51
N ILE A 156 -12.06 3.03 -86.27
CA ILE A 156 -10.90 3.76 -86.77
C ILE A 156 -9.92 2.73 -87.32
N ASP A 157 -10.01 2.56 -88.64
CA ASP A 157 -8.91 2.13 -89.49
C ASP A 157 -7.80 3.18 -89.33
N ILE A 158 -6.59 2.84 -88.83
CA ILE A 158 -5.33 3.56 -89.06
C ILE A 158 -4.16 2.64 -88.65
N LEU A 159 -3.38 2.26 -89.65
CA LEU A 159 -1.95 1.96 -89.56
C LEU A 159 -1.22 3.25 -89.16
N THR A 160 -0.73 3.32 -87.92
CA THR A 160 0.43 4.10 -87.38
C THR A 160 0.25 4.09 -85.86
N GLU A 161 1.14 3.52 -85.05
CA GLU A 161 2.32 4.16 -84.42
C GLU A 161 2.99 3.06 -83.57
N GLU A 162 4.30 3.16 -83.34
CA GLU A 162 5.20 2.19 -82.69
C GLU A 162 4.53 1.19 -81.71
N GLU A 163 4.63 -0.11 -81.98
CA GLU A 163 4.15 -1.18 -81.10
C GLU A 163 4.86 -1.09 -79.73
N THR A 164 4.27 -0.36 -78.77
CA THR A 164 4.81 -0.32 -77.41
C THR A 164 4.53 -1.64 -76.73
N THR A 165 5.60 -2.36 -76.39
CA THR A 165 5.53 -3.63 -75.65
C THR A 165 5.62 -3.38 -74.15
N CYS A 166 4.88 -4.13 -73.36
CA CYS A 166 5.00 -4.12 -71.91
C CYS A 166 6.44 -4.51 -71.49
N PRO A 167 7.16 -3.69 -70.70
CA PRO A 167 8.55 -3.98 -70.33
C PRO A 167 8.72 -5.16 -69.36
N ILE A 168 7.62 -5.74 -68.87
CA ILE A 168 7.63 -6.85 -67.91
C ILE A 168 7.37 -8.19 -68.61
N CYS A 169 6.32 -8.28 -69.42
CA CYS A 169 5.95 -9.53 -70.10
C CYS A 169 6.31 -9.55 -71.58
N TYR A 170 6.74 -8.42 -72.16
CA TYR A 170 7.02 -8.24 -73.59
C TYR A 170 5.81 -8.47 -74.51
N ASP A 171 4.60 -8.56 -73.97
CA ASP A 171 3.37 -8.57 -74.76
C ASP A 171 3.11 -7.18 -75.34
N VAL A 172 2.52 -7.14 -76.54
CA VAL A 172 2.06 -5.90 -77.18
C VAL A 172 0.96 -5.25 -76.32
N LEU A 173 1.03 -3.93 -76.14
CA LEU A 173 -0.03 -3.18 -75.47
C LEU A 173 -1.14 -2.90 -76.48
N ASP A 174 -2.19 -3.72 -76.48
CA ASP A 174 -3.21 -3.70 -77.53
C ASP A 174 -3.97 -2.38 -77.69
N ARG A 175 -4.08 -1.53 -76.65
CA ARG A 175 -4.82 -0.24 -76.69
C ARG A 175 -4.36 0.85 -75.73
N LYS A 176 -4.07 0.50 -74.46
CA LYS A 176 -3.68 1.43 -73.39
C LYS A 176 -2.78 0.74 -72.36
N GLY A 177 -1.74 1.42 -71.90
CA GLY A 177 -0.82 1.01 -70.84
C GLY A 177 -0.99 1.85 -69.56
N VAL A 178 -0.53 1.30 -68.45
CA VAL A 178 -0.55 1.95 -67.14
C VAL A 178 0.84 2.46 -66.81
N ARG A 179 0.97 3.75 -66.48
CA ARG A 179 2.24 4.36 -66.05
C ARG A 179 2.01 5.47 -65.02
N ALA A 180 3.04 5.91 -64.32
CA ALA A 180 2.96 7.16 -63.57
C ALA A 180 3.12 8.36 -64.51
N ASN A 181 2.54 9.51 -64.15
CA ASN A 181 2.62 10.75 -64.91
C ASN A 181 4.05 11.26 -65.16
N LYS A 182 4.97 10.96 -64.24
CA LYS A 182 6.40 11.26 -64.36
C LYS A 182 7.19 10.25 -65.20
N CYS A 183 6.57 9.15 -65.65
CA CYS A 183 7.22 8.20 -66.54
C CYS A 183 7.21 8.69 -67.99
N VAL A 184 8.16 8.23 -68.80
CA VAL A 184 8.11 8.37 -70.26
C VAL A 184 6.95 7.52 -70.79
N LYS A 185 6.36 7.91 -71.93
CA LYS A 185 5.21 7.20 -72.52
C LYS A 185 5.47 5.70 -72.74
N ASP A 186 6.67 5.37 -73.21
CA ASP A 186 7.07 3.98 -73.53
C ASP A 186 7.27 3.10 -72.28
N HIS A 187 7.08 3.64 -71.08
CA HIS A 187 7.14 2.87 -69.84
C HIS A 187 5.79 2.24 -69.47
N GLY A 188 4.81 2.27 -70.38
CA GLY A 188 3.49 1.68 -70.19
C GLY A 188 3.58 0.20 -69.80
N ILE A 189 2.81 -0.19 -68.79
CA ILE A 189 2.73 -1.56 -68.30
C ILE A 189 1.35 -2.12 -68.62
N CYS A 190 1.26 -3.36 -69.09
CA CYS A 190 -0.04 -3.98 -69.33
C CYS A 190 -0.80 -4.21 -68.02
N VAL A 191 -2.14 -4.24 -68.09
CA VAL A 191 -3.02 -4.45 -66.92
C VAL A 191 -2.65 -5.68 -66.13
N LYS A 192 -2.35 -6.79 -66.80
CA LYS A 192 -1.98 -8.05 -66.14
C LYS A 192 -0.73 -7.89 -65.27
N CYS A 193 0.28 -7.20 -65.78
CA CYS A 193 1.52 -6.95 -65.05
C CYS A 193 1.32 -5.91 -63.94
N PHE A 194 0.56 -4.84 -64.20
CA PHE A 194 0.22 -3.84 -63.19
C PHE A 194 -0.56 -4.46 -62.02
N SER A 195 -1.60 -5.24 -62.28
CA SER A 195 -2.36 -5.96 -61.25
C SER A 195 -1.48 -6.89 -60.43
N LYS A 196 -0.55 -7.60 -61.08
CA LYS A 196 0.43 -8.46 -60.38
C LYS A 196 1.35 -7.64 -59.47
N MET A 197 1.81 -6.46 -59.92
CA MET A 197 2.61 -5.57 -59.10
C MET A 197 1.83 -5.02 -57.89
N CYS A 198 0.56 -4.63 -58.07
CA CYS A 198 -0.29 -4.17 -56.97
C CYS A 198 -0.47 -5.24 -55.87
N LEU A 199 -0.58 -6.52 -56.27
CA LEU A 199 -0.85 -7.63 -55.34
C LEU A 199 0.41 -8.24 -54.72
N GLN A 200 1.53 -8.26 -55.44
CA GLN A 200 2.69 -9.09 -55.07
C GLN A 200 3.98 -8.29 -54.80
N SER A 201 4.08 -7.04 -55.24
CA SER A 201 5.29 -6.24 -55.05
C SER A 201 5.33 -5.58 -53.68
N GLU A 202 6.51 -5.51 -53.05
CA GLU A 202 6.73 -4.72 -51.84
C GLU A 202 6.56 -3.22 -52.11
N SER A 203 6.93 -2.76 -53.32
CA SER A 203 6.77 -1.36 -53.73
C SER A 203 6.14 -1.24 -55.12
N LEU A 204 5.26 -0.26 -55.29
CA LEU A 204 4.66 0.02 -56.58
C LEU A 204 5.41 1.16 -57.29
N SER A 205 6.34 0.79 -58.15
CA SER A 205 7.16 1.73 -58.92
C SER A 205 7.34 1.25 -60.36
N CYS A 206 7.54 2.19 -61.29
CA CYS A 206 7.81 1.88 -62.67
C CYS A 206 9.08 1.00 -62.79
N PRO A 207 9.04 -0.13 -63.53
CA PRO A 207 10.17 -1.05 -63.64
C PRO A 207 11.39 -0.43 -64.35
N LEU A 208 11.17 0.61 -65.16
CA LEU A 208 12.23 1.25 -65.96
C LEU A 208 12.88 2.44 -65.25
N CYS A 209 12.08 3.40 -64.74
CA CYS A 209 12.61 4.62 -64.11
C CYS A 209 12.44 4.68 -62.58
N ARG A 210 11.83 3.66 -61.95
CA ARG A 210 11.58 3.58 -60.50
C ARG A 210 10.73 4.72 -59.91
N ASN A 211 10.10 5.54 -60.73
CA ASN A 211 9.10 6.50 -60.27
C ASN A 211 7.95 5.76 -59.59
N GLN A 212 7.56 6.20 -58.40
CA GLN A 212 6.41 5.63 -57.69
C GLN A 212 5.14 5.83 -58.50
N ILE A 213 4.33 4.78 -58.57
CA ILE A 213 2.99 4.83 -59.14
C ILE A 213 2.04 4.93 -57.94
N ARG A 214 1.33 6.05 -57.85
CA ARG A 214 0.31 6.32 -56.82
C ARG A 214 -1.03 6.60 -57.47
N THR A 215 -2.11 6.45 -56.70
CA THR A 215 -3.49 6.70 -57.15
C THR A 215 -3.67 8.06 -57.82
N GLU A 216 -2.99 9.11 -57.36
CA GLU A 216 -3.11 10.47 -57.91
C GLU A 216 -2.24 10.70 -59.17
N THR A 217 -1.32 9.78 -59.44
CA THR A 217 -0.29 9.92 -60.49
C THR A 217 -0.40 8.87 -61.58
N VAL A 218 -1.25 7.86 -61.38
CA VAL A 218 -1.47 6.82 -62.37
C VAL A 218 -2.17 7.43 -63.60
N LEU A 219 -1.63 7.11 -64.77
CA LEU A 219 -2.17 7.47 -66.06
C LEU A 219 -2.47 6.18 -66.82
N ILE A 220 -3.60 6.20 -67.53
CA ILE A 220 -4.04 5.15 -68.42
C ILE A 220 -4.06 5.75 -69.82
N GLU A 221 -3.06 5.41 -70.62
CA GLU A 221 -2.82 5.99 -71.95
C GLU A 221 -2.62 4.91 -72.99
#